data_AF-A0A7V2JGL9-F1
#
_entry.id   AF-A0A7V2JGL9-F1
#
_cell.length_a   1.000
_cell.length_b   1.000
_cell.length_c   1.000
_cell.angle_alpha   90.00
_cell.angle_beta   90.00
_cell.angle_gamma   90.00
#
_symmetry.space_group_name_H-M   'P 1'
#
loop_
_entity.id
_entity.type
_entity.pdbx_description
1 polymer ?
#
loop_
_entity_poly.entity_id
_entity_poly.type
_entity_poly.pdbx_seq_one_letter_code
_entity_poly.pdbx_strand_id
1 'polypeptide(L)'
;MILQGIDTKDLMKTAGLMLAVSLLAILTSCKLLDSEPPADALAVVGEHWITHDDIVADLASMDIDTTSDREIALYVNQWIDTQLLLHEAHKQELHRDPEFLRRMRDLETDVLVSRLMDANILVETPSSQAIVDYWKDHTGEYTRVANEVSLIIARVDT
;
A
#
# COMPACT_ATOMS: atom_id res chain seq x y z
N MET A 1 31.90 -29.50 -50.60
CA MET A 1 31.02 -30.39 -49.80
C MET A 1 30.58 -29.55 -48.61
N ILE A 2 29.38 -28.98 -48.49
CA ILE A 2 28.08 -29.07 -49.14
C ILE A 2 27.52 -27.63 -49.14
N LEU A 3 27.27 -27.03 -50.30
CA LEU A 3 26.47 -25.81 -50.42
C LEU A 3 25.22 -26.23 -51.19
N GLN A 4 24.20 -26.71 -50.46
CA GLN A 4 22.89 -26.94 -51.06
C GLN A 4 22.12 -25.62 -51.07
N GLY A 5 21.66 -25.26 -52.26
CA GLY A 5 20.79 -24.11 -52.50
C GLY A 5 19.51 -24.27 -51.69
N ILE A 6 19.29 -23.30 -50.80
CA ILE A 6 18.04 -23.15 -50.08
C ILE A 6 17.05 -22.57 -51.11
N ASP A 7 16.09 -23.38 -51.53
CA ASP A 7 15.03 -22.99 -52.45
C ASP A 7 14.21 -21.86 -51.81
N THR A 8 14.13 -20.71 -52.48
CA THR A 8 13.36 -19.53 -52.03
C THR A 8 11.90 -19.84 -51.69
N LYS A 9 11.32 -20.91 -52.26
CA LYS A 9 9.96 -21.38 -51.95
C LYS A 9 9.86 -22.00 -50.56
N ASP A 10 10.92 -22.63 -50.06
CA ASP A 10 10.95 -23.19 -48.71
C ASP A 10 11.16 -22.11 -47.66
N LEU A 11 11.91 -21.04 -47.99
CA LEU A 11 12.09 -19.87 -47.13
C LEU A 11 10.76 -19.09 -46.92
N MET A 12 9.92 -19.01 -47.96
CA MET A 12 8.63 -18.32 -47.88
C MET A 12 7.58 -19.14 -47.10
N LYS A 13 7.65 -20.48 -47.18
CA LYS A 13 6.81 -21.38 -46.38
C LYS A 13 7.19 -21.38 -44.91
N THR A 14 8.48 -21.37 -44.58
CA THR A 14 8.94 -21.34 -43.18
C THR A 14 8.66 -19.99 -42.52
N ALA A 15 8.79 -18.88 -43.26
CA ALA A 15 8.38 -17.56 -42.78
C ALA A 15 6.86 -17.47 -42.52
N GLY A 16 6.03 -18.02 -43.42
CA GLY A 16 4.59 -18.11 -43.22
C GLY A 16 4.21 -18.99 -42.02
N LEU A 17 4.92 -20.11 -41.82
CA LEU A 17 4.72 -20.99 -40.67
C LEU A 17 5.09 -20.30 -39.34
N MET A 18 6.22 -19.58 -39.29
CA MET A 18 6.61 -18.82 -38.09
C MET A 18 5.63 -17.70 -37.76
N LEU A 19 5.13 -16.98 -38.76
CA LEU A 19 4.14 -15.92 -38.56
C LEU A 19 2.82 -16.50 -38.02
N ALA A 20 2.37 -17.64 -38.57
CA ALA A 20 1.17 -18.32 -38.10
C ALA A 20 1.31 -18.86 -36.67
N VAL A 21 2.47 -19.43 -36.32
CA VAL A 21 2.76 -19.90 -34.95
C VAL A 21 2.83 -18.73 -33.96
N SER A 22 3.44 -17.61 -34.36
CA SER A 22 3.48 -16.40 -33.54
C SER A 22 2.08 -15.81 -33.31
N LEU A 23 1.24 -15.77 -34.34
CA LEU A 23 -0.15 -15.29 -34.23
C LEU A 23 -1.01 -16.23 -33.36
N LEU A 24 -0.78 -17.54 -33.43
CA LEU A 24 -1.47 -18.53 -32.61
C LEU A 24 -1.04 -18.44 -31.13
N ALA A 25 0.23 -18.16 -30.86
CA ALA A 25 0.74 -17.95 -29.50
C ALA A 25 0.14 -16.70 -28.83
N ILE A 26 -0.10 -15.63 -29.60
CA ILE A 26 -0.77 -14.41 -29.10
C ILE A 26 -2.23 -14.72 -28.73
N LEU A 27 -2.93 -15.55 -29.52
CA LEU A 27 -4.33 -15.91 -29.29
C LEU A 27 -4.54 -16.83 -28.07
N THR A 28 -3.57 -17.69 -27.74
CA THR A 28 -3.66 -18.56 -26.55
C THR A 28 -3.34 -17.83 -25.24
N SER A 29 -2.73 -16.65 -25.30
CA SER A 29 -2.32 -15.88 -24.12
C SER A 29 -3.46 -15.07 -23.47
N CYS A 30 -4.63 -14.99 -24.10
CA CYS A 30 -5.78 -14.25 -23.54
C CYS A 30 -6.40 -14.92 -22.32
N LYS A 31 -6.20 -16.23 -22.09
CA LYS A 31 -6.76 -16.93 -20.92
C LYS A 31 -5.98 -16.74 -19.61
N LEU A 32 -4.83 -16.05 -19.66
CA LEU A 32 -4.04 -15.75 -18.46
C LEU A 32 -4.34 -14.37 -17.87
N LEU A 33 -5.17 -13.56 -18.55
CA LEU A 33 -5.43 -12.18 -18.16
C LEU A 33 -6.67 -12.02 -17.26
N ASP A 34 -7.64 -12.92 -17.35
CA ASP A 34 -8.82 -12.88 -16.48
C ASP A 34 -8.49 -13.59 -15.16
N SER A 35 -8.11 -12.82 -14.15
CA SER A 35 -8.00 -13.34 -12.78
C SER A 35 -9.41 -13.45 -12.21
N GLU A 36 -9.95 -14.66 -12.18
CA GLU A 36 -11.28 -14.87 -11.64
C GLU A 36 -11.29 -14.55 -10.13
N PRO A 37 -12.22 -13.72 -9.64
CA PRO A 37 -12.26 -13.36 -8.24
C PRO A 37 -12.46 -14.60 -7.37
N PRO A 38 -11.84 -14.64 -6.18
CA PRO A 38 -11.97 -15.78 -5.29
C PRO A 38 -13.42 -15.90 -4.80
N ALA A 39 -13.81 -17.11 -4.40
CA ALA A 39 -15.21 -17.42 -4.05
C ALA A 39 -15.73 -16.65 -2.82
N ASP A 40 -14.83 -16.11 -2.00
CA ASP A 40 -15.09 -15.32 -0.80
C ASP A 40 -14.98 -13.80 -1.03
N ALA A 41 -14.88 -13.35 -2.29
CA ALA A 41 -14.94 -11.94 -2.63
C ALA A 41 -16.30 -11.35 -2.23
N LEU A 42 -16.27 -10.28 -1.43
CA LEU A 42 -17.46 -9.55 -0.99
C LEU A 42 -17.89 -8.46 -1.97
N ALA A 43 -16.91 -7.88 -2.68
CA ALA A 43 -17.17 -6.92 -3.76
C ALA A 43 -16.10 -7.05 -4.85
N VAL A 44 -16.50 -6.75 -6.10
CA VAL A 44 -15.64 -6.81 -7.29
C VAL A 44 -15.86 -5.56 -8.14
N VAL A 45 -14.79 -4.86 -8.50
CA VAL A 45 -14.80 -3.67 -9.37
C VAL A 45 -13.70 -3.82 -10.43
N GLY A 46 -14.08 -4.23 -11.63
CA GLY A 46 -13.11 -4.57 -12.68
C GLY A 46 -12.27 -5.78 -12.28
N GLU A 47 -10.95 -5.63 -12.34
CA GLU A 47 -9.96 -6.65 -11.95
C GLU A 47 -9.61 -6.61 -10.44
N HIS A 48 -10.26 -5.76 -9.66
CA HIS A 48 -10.01 -5.65 -8.22
C HIS A 48 -11.17 -6.28 -7.45
N TRP A 49 -10.83 -7.01 -6.40
CA TRP A 49 -11.79 -7.57 -5.46
C TRP A 49 -11.32 -7.30 -4.03
N ILE A 50 -12.25 -7.38 -3.10
CA ILE A 50 -11.95 -7.33 -1.67
C ILE A 50 -12.63 -8.49 -0.96
N THR A 51 -11.89 -9.19 -0.11
CA THR A 51 -12.38 -10.31 0.70
C THR A 51 -12.75 -9.84 2.10
N HIS A 52 -13.42 -10.71 2.86
CA HIS A 52 -13.69 -10.44 4.27
C HIS A 52 -12.40 -10.23 5.08
N ASP A 53 -11.38 -11.02 4.82
CA ASP A 53 -10.11 -10.98 5.57
C ASP A 53 -9.36 -9.67 5.33
N ASP A 54 -9.38 -9.15 4.09
CA ASP A 54 -8.81 -7.84 3.75
C ASP A 54 -9.48 -6.72 4.57
N ILE A 55 -10.82 -6.74 4.64
CA ILE A 55 -11.59 -5.75 5.39
C ILE A 55 -11.27 -5.80 6.88
N VAL A 56 -11.21 -7.00 7.47
CA VAL A 56 -10.88 -7.16 8.88
C VAL A 56 -9.47 -6.65 9.18
N ALA A 57 -8.50 -6.95 8.31
CA ALA A 57 -7.12 -6.47 8.48
C ALA A 57 -7.04 -4.94 8.41
N ASP A 58 -7.74 -4.33 7.45
CA ASP A 58 -7.75 -2.88 7.26
C ASP A 58 -8.46 -2.17 8.43
N LEU A 59 -9.64 -2.62 8.82
CA LEU A 59 -10.40 -2.05 9.94
C LEU A 59 -9.65 -2.18 11.27
N ALA A 60 -9.01 -3.33 11.54
CA ALA A 60 -8.19 -3.53 12.73
C ALA A 60 -7.00 -2.58 12.79
N SER A 61 -6.39 -2.26 11.64
CA SER A 61 -5.28 -1.29 11.57
C SER A 61 -5.71 0.14 11.94
N MET A 62 -7.00 0.45 11.81
CA MET A 62 -7.61 1.75 12.12
C MET A 62 -8.28 1.79 13.50
N ASP A 63 -8.16 0.73 14.31
CA ASP A 63 -8.84 0.58 15.61
C ASP A 63 -10.38 0.68 15.49
N ILE A 64 -10.93 0.20 14.36
CA ILE A 64 -12.37 0.15 14.10
C ILE A 64 -12.90 -1.24 14.46
N ASP A 65 -14.13 -1.29 15.01
CA ASP A 65 -14.81 -2.54 15.35
C ASP A 65 -15.04 -3.43 14.12
N THR A 66 -14.34 -4.55 14.09
CA THR A 66 -14.40 -5.55 13.01
C THR A 66 -15.59 -6.49 13.10
N THR A 67 -16.39 -6.43 14.17
CA THR A 67 -17.57 -7.29 14.37
C THR A 67 -18.89 -6.63 13.98
N SER A 68 -18.85 -5.33 13.67
CA SER A 68 -20.01 -4.54 13.28
C SER A 68 -20.30 -4.68 11.78
N ASP A 69 -21.40 -5.34 11.43
CA ASP A 69 -21.92 -5.41 10.05
C ASP A 69 -22.07 -4.03 9.41
N ARG A 70 -22.39 -3.00 10.22
CA ARG A 70 -22.50 -1.63 9.77
C ARG A 70 -21.15 -1.06 9.33
N GLU A 71 -20.10 -1.25 10.12
CA GLU A 71 -18.76 -0.75 9.79
C GLU A 71 -18.21 -1.45 8.56
N ILE A 72 -18.40 -2.77 8.47
CA ILE A 72 -18.05 -3.56 7.28
C ILE A 72 -18.77 -3.02 6.04
N ALA A 73 -20.09 -2.80 6.11
CA ALA A 73 -20.85 -2.29 4.97
C ALA A 73 -20.43 -0.86 4.56
N LEU A 74 -20.11 0.01 5.51
CA LEU A 74 -19.59 1.35 5.23
C LEU A 74 -18.23 1.28 4.55
N TYR A 75 -17.34 0.41 5.04
CA TYR A 75 -16.02 0.19 4.47
C TYR A 75 -16.10 -0.32 3.03
N VAL A 76 -16.93 -1.34 2.77
CA VAL A 76 -17.13 -1.88 1.42
C VAL A 76 -17.62 -0.82 0.45
N ASN A 77 -18.61 0.00 0.84
CA ASN A 77 -19.11 1.07 -0.03
C ASN A 77 -18.03 2.11 -0.32
N GLN A 78 -17.28 2.54 0.70
CA GLN A 78 -16.17 3.47 0.52
C GLN A 78 -15.08 2.90 -0.39
N TRP A 79 -14.78 1.61 -0.27
CA TRP A 79 -13.85 0.92 -1.14
C TRP A 79 -14.35 0.90 -2.59
N ILE A 80 -15.62 0.55 -2.83
CA ILE A 80 -16.22 0.56 -4.18
C ILE A 80 -16.11 1.95 -4.81
N ASP A 81 -16.51 3.00 -4.09
CA ASP A 81 -16.44 4.38 -4.58
C ASP A 81 -15.00 4.78 -4.93
N THR A 82 -14.04 4.37 -4.09
CA THR A 82 -12.61 4.61 -4.34
C THR A 82 -12.13 3.92 -5.62
N GLN A 83 -12.52 2.66 -5.84
CA GLN A 83 -12.15 1.92 -7.06
C GLN A 83 -12.75 2.57 -8.33
N LEU A 84 -14.00 3.06 -8.26
CA LEU A 84 -14.62 3.76 -9.37
C LEU A 84 -13.90 5.07 -9.70
N LEU A 85 -13.51 5.84 -8.68
CA LEU A 85 -12.74 7.07 -8.86
C LEU A 85 -11.34 6.78 -9.41
N LEU A 86 -10.69 5.73 -8.93
CA LEU A 86 -9.38 5.30 -9.43
C LEU A 86 -9.45 4.91 -10.91
N HIS A 87 -10.49 4.15 -11.30
CA HIS A 87 -10.73 3.79 -12.69
C HIS A 87 -10.88 5.03 -13.59
N GLU A 88 -11.61 6.05 -13.14
CA GLU A 88 -11.76 7.30 -13.86
C GLU A 88 -10.46 8.11 -13.91
N ALA A 89 -9.70 8.17 -12.82
CA ALA A 89 -8.38 8.80 -12.78
C ALA A 89 -7.39 8.14 -13.76
N HIS A 90 -7.47 6.82 -13.94
CA HIS A 90 -6.69 6.11 -14.96
C HIS A 90 -7.11 6.49 -16.37
N LYS A 91 -8.42 6.57 -16.65
CA LYS A 91 -8.94 7.02 -17.95
C LYS A 91 -8.49 8.43 -18.31
N GLN A 92 -8.38 9.30 -17.31
CA GLN A 92 -7.89 10.68 -17.48
C GLN A 92 -6.36 10.77 -17.48
N GLU A 93 -5.65 9.65 -17.45
CA GLU A 93 -4.18 9.58 -17.42
C GLU A 93 -3.52 10.34 -16.26
N LEU A 94 -4.24 10.60 -15.16
CA LEU A 94 -3.72 11.38 -14.02
C LEU A 94 -2.50 10.71 -13.37
N HIS A 95 -2.40 9.38 -13.47
CA HIS A 95 -1.24 8.61 -13.04
C HIS A 95 0.05 8.90 -13.82
N ARG A 96 -0.04 9.59 -14.97
CA ARG A 96 1.10 9.99 -15.82
C ARG A 96 1.48 11.46 -15.61
N ASP A 97 0.70 12.20 -14.82
CA ASP A 97 0.96 13.61 -14.55
C ASP A 97 2.32 13.82 -13.86
N PRO A 98 3.15 14.78 -14.30
CA PRO A 98 4.47 15.00 -13.70
C PRO A 98 4.42 15.38 -12.21
N GLU A 99 3.38 16.08 -11.75
CA GLU A 99 3.20 16.45 -10.35
C GLU A 99 2.85 15.21 -9.52
N PHE A 100 1.92 14.38 -9.99
CA PHE A 100 1.59 13.10 -9.38
C PHE A 100 2.84 12.21 -9.24
N LEU A 101 3.59 12.04 -10.33
CA LEU A 101 4.82 11.24 -10.33
C LEU A 101 5.88 11.79 -9.37
N ARG A 102 5.97 13.11 -9.21
CA ARG A 102 6.87 13.73 -8.21
C ARG A 102 6.41 13.39 -6.80
N ARG A 103 5.13 13.59 -6.47
CA ARG A 103 4.57 13.27 -5.14
C ARG A 103 4.74 11.80 -4.80
N MET A 104 4.57 10.89 -5.76
CA MET A 104 4.77 9.46 -5.53
C MET A 104 6.22 9.11 -5.18
N ARG A 105 7.21 9.76 -5.81
CA ARG A 105 8.64 9.56 -5.44
C ARG A 105 8.95 10.08 -4.04
N ASP A 106 8.38 11.22 -3.67
CA ASP A 106 8.56 11.80 -2.34
C ASP A 106 7.95 10.86 -1.27
N LEU A 107 6.71 10.38 -1.49
CA LEU A 107 6.06 9.41 -0.61
C LEU A 107 6.83 8.08 -0.53
N GLU A 108 7.31 7.55 -1.65
CA GLU A 108 8.13 6.34 -1.67
C GLU A 108 9.39 6.52 -0.80
N THR A 109 10.06 7.66 -0.94
CA THR A 109 11.26 7.98 -0.15
C THR A 109 10.93 8.02 1.34
N ASP A 110 9.87 8.74 1.73
CA ASP A 110 9.47 8.89 3.13
C ASP A 110 9.10 7.54 3.76
N VAL A 111 8.33 6.71 3.06
CA VAL A 111 7.95 5.37 3.52
C VAL A 111 9.18 4.49 3.68
N LEU A 112 10.10 4.47 2.71
CA LEU A 112 11.30 3.64 2.77
C LEU A 112 12.23 4.07 3.92
N VAL A 113 12.39 5.38 4.15
CA VAL A 113 13.19 5.90 5.27
C VAL A 113 12.54 5.52 6.60
N SER A 114 11.23 5.70 6.76
CA SER A 114 10.51 5.30 7.97
C SER A 114 10.67 3.80 8.25
N ARG A 115 10.48 2.95 7.23
CA ARG A 115 10.65 1.49 7.36
C ARG A 115 12.07 1.11 7.74
N LEU A 116 13.07 1.81 7.20
CA LEU A 116 14.47 1.61 7.57
C LEU A 116 14.71 1.99 9.03
N MET A 117 14.14 3.09 9.51
CA MET A 117 14.24 3.48 10.92
C MET A 117 13.58 2.43 11.81
N ASP A 118 12.34 2.03 11.53
CA ASP A 118 11.60 1.03 12.31
C ASP A 118 12.34 -0.30 12.38
N ALA A 119 12.98 -0.73 11.28
CA ALA A 119 13.76 -1.97 11.24
C ALA A 119 15.06 -1.91 12.06
N ASN A 120 15.63 -0.72 12.25
CA ASN A 120 16.91 -0.52 12.93
C ASN A 120 16.78 0.03 14.36
N ILE A 121 15.57 0.39 14.80
CA ILE A 121 15.32 0.73 16.20
C ILE A 121 15.40 -0.56 17.02
N LEU A 122 16.56 -0.78 17.64
CA LEU A 122 16.71 -1.76 18.71
C LEU A 122 15.99 -1.18 19.94
N VAL A 123 14.77 -1.65 20.21
CA VAL A 123 14.04 -1.28 21.43
C VAL A 123 14.70 -1.99 22.62
N GLU A 124 15.80 -1.44 23.11
CA GLU A 124 16.31 -1.81 24.43
C GLU A 124 15.47 -1.09 25.48
N THR A 125 14.71 -1.84 26.26
CA THR A 125 14.00 -1.29 27.42
C THR A 125 15.04 -0.80 28.43
N PRO A 126 15.16 0.51 28.70
CA PRO A 126 16.16 1.01 29.63
C PRO A 126 15.84 0.49 31.04
N SER A 127 16.89 0.11 31.78
CA SER A 127 16.72 -0.29 33.18
C SER A 127 16.22 0.88 34.02
N SER A 128 15.51 0.59 35.11
CA SER A 128 15.05 1.64 36.04
C SER A 128 16.19 2.53 36.55
N GLN A 129 17.40 1.96 36.71
CA GLN A 129 18.57 2.72 37.13
C GLN A 129 19.04 3.68 36.02
N ALA A 130 19.08 3.22 34.76
CA ALA A 130 19.44 4.06 33.62
C ALA A 130 18.48 5.26 33.45
N ILE A 131 17.18 5.04 33.69
CA ILE A 131 16.18 6.12 33.69
C ILE A 131 16.47 7.14 34.80
N VAL A 132 16.76 6.67 36.01
CA VAL A 132 17.07 7.55 37.16
C VAL A 132 18.35 8.34 36.93
N ASP A 133 19.38 7.71 36.36
CA ASP A 133 20.66 8.36 36.07
C ASP A 133 20.51 9.42 34.97
N TYR A 134 19.79 9.09 33.89
CA TYR A 134 19.44 10.04 32.84
C TYR A 134 18.67 11.25 33.38
N TRP A 135 17.65 11.02 34.21
CA TRP A 135 16.86 12.08 34.83
C TRP A 135 17.72 13.03 35.65
N LYS A 136 18.63 12.50 36.48
CA LYS A 136 19.52 13.31 37.32
C LYS A 136 20.41 14.22 36.48
N ASP A 137 20.98 13.68 35.41
CA ASP A 137 21.89 14.40 34.51
C ASP A 137 21.18 15.47 33.65
N HIS A 138 19.87 15.32 33.42
CA HIS A 138 19.08 16.22 32.55
C HIS A 138 18.01 17.02 33.31
N THR A 139 18.06 17.06 34.65
CA THR A 139 17.05 17.76 35.49
C THR A 139 16.80 19.22 35.07
N GLY A 140 17.81 19.91 34.53
CA GLY A 140 17.69 21.27 34.01
C GLY A 140 16.70 21.41 32.84
N GLU A 141 16.53 20.38 32.02
CA GLU A 141 15.60 20.38 30.86
C GLU A 141 14.14 20.23 31.28
N TYR A 142 13.90 19.68 32.47
CA TYR A 142 12.57 19.39 33.00
C TYR A 142 12.13 20.37 34.10
N THR A 143 12.93 21.41 34.38
CA THR A 143 12.58 22.45 35.34
C THR A 143 12.01 23.68 34.64
N ARG A 144 10.84 24.14 35.09
CA ARG A 144 10.22 25.36 34.56
C ARG A 144 10.91 26.59 35.15
N VAL A 145 11.25 27.55 34.30
CA VAL A 145 12.00 28.77 34.68
C VAL A 145 11.12 29.77 35.46
N ALA A 146 9.79 29.65 35.39
CA ALA A 146 8.87 30.54 36.12
C ALA A 146 7.59 29.83 36.59
N ASN A 147 7.07 30.28 37.73
CA ASN A 147 5.74 29.91 38.23
C ASN A 147 4.68 30.63 37.40
N GLU A 148 4.14 29.98 36.37
CA GLU A 148 3.07 30.54 35.51
C GLU A 148 1.66 30.43 36.11
N VAL A 149 1.48 29.70 37.21
CA VAL A 149 0.17 29.45 37.80
C VAL A 149 0.09 30.02 39.21
N SER A 150 -0.79 31.01 39.39
CA SER A 150 -1.17 31.51 40.71
C SER A 150 -2.49 30.84 41.12
N LEU A 151 -2.40 29.87 42.02
CA LEU A 151 -3.55 29.11 42.51
C LEU A 151 -4.15 29.85 43.73
N ILE A 152 -5.37 30.36 43.61
CA ILE A 152 -6.13 30.86 44.76
C ILE A 152 -7.06 29.73 45.23
N ILE A 153 -6.72 29.11 46.36
CA ILE A 153 -7.61 28.15 47.03
C ILE A 153 -8.38 28.91 48.09
N ALA A 154 -9.70 29.04 47.91
CA ALA A 154 -10.60 29.45 48.98
C ALA A 154 -11.10 28.19 49.70
N ARG A 155 -10.79 28.07 50.99
CA ARG A 155 -11.39 27.05 51.86
C ARG A 155 -12.76 27.58 52.29
N VAL A 156 -13.81 26.82 51.99
CA VAL A 156 -15.14 27.03 52.56
C VAL A 156 -15.18 26.22 53.86
N ASP A 157 -15.15 26.92 54.99
CA ASP A 157 -15.39 26.29 56.29
C ASP A 157 -16.90 26.03 56.42
N THR A 158 -17.28 24.76 56.59
CA THR A 158 -18.64 24.30 56.89
C THR A 158 -18.90 24.25 58.38
#